data_AF-A0A8T7F3N3-F1
#
_entry.id   AF-A0A8T7F3N3-F1
#
_cell.length_a   1.000
_cell.length_b   1.000
_cell.length_c   1.000
_cell.angle_alpha   90.00
_cell.angle_beta   90.00
_cell.angle_gamma   90.00
#
_symmetry.space_group_name_H-M   'P 1'
#
loop_
_entity.id
_entity.type
_entity.pdbx_description
1 polymer ?
#
loop_
_entity_poly.entity_id
_entity_poly.type
_entity_poly.pdbx_seq_one_letter_code
_entity_poly.pdbx_strand_id
1 'polypeptide(L)'
;MTINFFESGDVPQPPDKVKIELLEVEPYPDKWRVKLRVHVTPFLQRPNLEIVMWREERPVATLSIIETMHPRMEFTMHIRGVSDPTGDYRVSASLYYRDEMKEGEDEPPPPVQKDARELKLTIS
;
A
#
# COMPACT_ATOMS: atom_id res chain seq x y z
N MET A 1 30.70 21.21 -13.75
CA MET A 1 29.95 20.10 -13.15
C MET A 1 28.48 20.39 -13.38
N THR A 2 27.81 19.64 -14.26
CA THR A 2 26.37 19.79 -14.47
C THR A 2 25.69 19.06 -13.32
N ILE A 3 25.16 19.83 -12.38
CA ILE A 3 24.39 19.26 -11.27
C ILE A 3 22.98 19.07 -11.79
N ASN A 4 22.59 17.82 -12.06
CA ASN A 4 21.22 17.48 -12.41
C ASN A 4 20.38 17.56 -11.14
N PHE A 5 19.67 18.68 -10.95
CA PHE A 5 18.91 18.95 -9.72
C PHE A 5 17.51 18.34 -9.67
N PHE A 6 17.04 17.64 -10.71
CA PHE A 6 15.71 17.04 -10.70
C PHE A 6 15.72 15.72 -11.47
N GLU A 7 15.76 14.60 -10.77
CA GLU A 7 15.11 13.40 -11.27
C GLU A 7 13.62 13.75 -11.37
N SER A 8 13.06 13.78 -12.57
CA SER A 8 11.70 14.31 -12.84
C SER A 8 10.57 13.59 -12.07
N GLY A 9 10.88 12.51 -11.34
CA GLY A 9 9.96 11.76 -10.49
C GLY A 9 9.69 12.35 -9.10
N ASP A 10 10.45 13.35 -8.63
CA ASP A 10 10.24 13.95 -7.30
C ASP A 10 9.20 15.10 -7.27
N VAL A 11 8.57 15.41 -8.40
CA VAL A 11 7.53 16.47 -8.46
C VAL A 11 6.20 15.92 -7.94
N PRO A 12 5.63 16.50 -6.87
CA PRO A 12 4.32 16.08 -6.35
C PRO A 12 3.21 16.18 -7.40
N GLN A 13 2.44 15.10 -7.52
CA GLN A 13 1.36 14.96 -8.49
C GLN A 13 -0.02 15.17 -7.84
N PRO A 14 -1.03 15.59 -8.63
CA PRO A 14 -2.42 15.65 -8.17
C PRO A 14 -3.02 14.23 -7.99
N PRO A 15 -4.09 14.07 -7.19
CA PRO A 15 -4.66 12.76 -6.82
C PRO A 15 -4.97 11.81 -7.98
N ASP A 16 -5.35 12.33 -9.14
CA ASP A 16 -5.65 11.57 -10.37
C ASP A 16 -4.43 10.93 -11.03
N LYS A 17 -3.22 11.38 -10.67
CA LYS A 17 -1.96 10.88 -11.21
C LYS A 17 -1.13 10.10 -10.18
N VAL A 18 -1.57 10.06 -8.92
CA VAL A 18 -0.89 9.31 -7.87
C VAL A 18 -1.22 7.83 -8.01
N LYS A 19 -0.19 7.00 -8.12
CA LYS A 19 -0.30 5.55 -8.28
C LYS A 19 0.74 4.83 -7.43
N ILE A 20 0.55 3.54 -7.23
CA ILE A 20 1.55 2.66 -6.65
C ILE A 20 2.57 2.33 -7.74
N GLU A 21 3.81 2.75 -7.53
CA GLU A 21 4.93 2.54 -8.45
C GLU A 21 5.62 1.21 -8.16
N LEU A 22 5.79 0.89 -6.87
CA LEU A 22 6.43 -0.32 -6.39
C LEU A 22 5.62 -0.95 -5.27
N LEU A 23 5.48 -2.26 -5.32
CA LEU A 23 5.03 -3.11 -4.22
C LEU A 23 5.95 -4.33 -4.18
N GLU A 24 6.78 -4.42 -3.14
CA GLU A 24 7.66 -5.56 -2.91
C GLU A 24 7.35 -6.17 -1.55
N VAL A 25 7.40 -7.50 -1.49
CA VAL A 25 7.16 -8.27 -0.28
C VAL A 25 8.22 -9.35 -0.15
N GLU A 26 8.91 -9.37 0.98
CA GLU A 26 9.96 -10.35 1.28
C GLU A 26 9.68 -11.01 2.63
N PRO A 27 9.68 -12.35 2.73
CA PRO A 27 9.49 -13.02 4.01
C PRO A 27 10.75 -12.88 4.87
N TYR A 28 10.56 -12.68 6.17
CA TYR A 28 11.66 -12.79 7.13
C TYR A 28 12.10 -14.25 7.29
N PRO A 29 13.33 -14.50 7.79
CA PRO A 29 13.81 -15.86 8.06
C PRO A 29 12.94 -16.67 9.03
N ASP A 30 12.16 -15.99 9.89
CA ASP A 30 11.23 -16.63 10.82
C ASP A 30 9.89 -17.04 10.19
N LYS A 31 9.64 -16.68 8.93
CA LYS A 31 8.42 -16.94 8.15
C LYS A 31 7.14 -16.28 8.67
N TRP A 32 7.09 -15.83 9.92
CA TRP A 32 5.91 -15.19 10.54
C TRP A 32 5.77 -13.72 10.22
N ARG A 33 6.85 -13.09 9.75
CA ARG A 33 6.86 -11.67 9.37
C ARG A 33 7.19 -11.53 7.91
N VAL A 34 6.60 -10.52 7.29
CA VAL A 34 7.00 -10.09 5.95
C VAL A 34 7.40 -8.64 5.99
N LYS A 35 8.47 -8.35 5.26
CA LYS A 35 8.91 -7.00 4.93
C LYS A 35 8.13 -6.53 3.72
N LEU A 36 7.59 -5.33 3.81
CA LEU A 36 6.79 -4.71 2.77
C LEU A 36 7.46 -3.40 2.38
N ARG A 37 7.73 -3.21 1.10
CA ARG A 37 8.16 -1.92 0.55
C ARG A 37 7.12 -1.42 -0.44
N VAL A 38 6.71 -0.18 -0.25
CA VAL A 38 5.69 0.47 -1.07
C VAL A 38 6.23 1.82 -1.50
N HIS A 39 6.31 2.03 -2.81
CA HIS A 39 6.56 3.34 -3.37
C HIS A 39 5.32 3.81 -4.10
N VAL A 40 4.87 5.02 -3.77
CA VAL A 40 3.83 5.74 -4.48
C VAL A 40 4.45 6.96 -5.15
N THR A 41 3.84 7.42 -6.23
CA THR A 41 4.20 8.68 -6.85
C THR A 41 4.11 9.81 -5.81
N PRO A 42 5.06 10.76 -5.75
CA PRO A 42 4.95 11.94 -4.89
C PRO A 42 3.63 12.66 -5.10
N PHE A 43 3.04 13.18 -4.03
CA PHE A 43 1.64 13.59 -4.03
C PHE A 43 1.47 14.98 -3.43
N LEU A 44 0.55 15.78 -3.99
CA LEU A 44 0.14 17.07 -3.44
C LEU A 44 -0.83 16.90 -2.26
N GLN A 45 -1.72 15.90 -2.36
CA GLN A 45 -2.65 15.51 -1.30
C GLN A 45 -2.30 14.11 -0.81
N ARG A 46 -2.32 13.91 0.50
CA ARG A 46 -1.93 12.65 1.13
C ARG A 46 -2.92 11.53 0.78
N PRO A 47 -2.49 10.46 0.10
CA PRO A 47 -3.35 9.31 -0.12
C PRO A 47 -3.44 8.44 1.13
N ASN A 48 -4.47 7.62 1.18
CA ASN A 48 -4.56 6.48 2.08
C ASN A 48 -4.13 5.22 1.34
N LEU A 49 -3.57 4.27 2.09
CA LEU A 49 -3.22 2.95 1.59
C LEU A 49 -3.82 1.88 2.48
N GLU A 50 -4.37 0.85 1.85
CA GLU A 50 -4.76 -0.38 2.52
C GLU A 50 -4.02 -1.54 1.88
N ILE A 51 -3.38 -2.36 2.71
CA ILE A 51 -2.62 -3.51 2.27
C ILE A 51 -3.10 -4.73 3.03
N VAL A 52 -3.52 -5.74 2.29
CA VAL A 52 -4.09 -6.96 2.83
C VAL A 52 -3.29 -8.13 2.28
N MET A 53 -2.83 -8.99 3.18
CA MET A 53 -2.26 -10.28 2.85
C MET A 53 -3.33 -11.34 3.08
N TRP A 54 -3.59 -12.10 2.04
CA TRP A 54 -4.55 -13.18 1.98
C TRP A 54 -3.81 -14.51 1.91
N ARG A 55 -4.35 -15.50 2.60
CA ARG A 55 -4.07 -16.91 2.36
C ARG A 55 -5.39 -17.55 1.97
N GLU A 56 -5.42 -18.13 0.78
CA GLU A 56 -6.69 -18.53 0.15
C GLU A 56 -7.64 -17.31 0.13
N GLU A 57 -8.84 -17.45 0.68
CA GLU A 57 -9.84 -16.37 0.79
C GLU A 57 -9.87 -15.71 2.18
N ARG A 58 -8.88 -15.97 3.04
CA ARG A 58 -8.83 -15.43 4.41
C ARG A 58 -7.74 -14.36 4.55
N PRO A 59 -8.07 -13.17 5.09
CA PRO A 59 -7.05 -12.18 5.42
C PRO A 59 -6.26 -12.66 6.65
N VAL A 60 -4.94 -12.74 6.50
CA VAL A 60 -4.01 -13.18 7.57
C VAL A 60 -3.19 -12.03 8.13
N ALA A 61 -3.13 -10.90 7.42
CA ALA A 61 -2.56 -9.65 7.91
C ALA A 61 -3.18 -8.46 7.16
N THR A 62 -3.41 -7.37 7.87
CA THR A 62 -3.93 -6.11 7.32
C THR A 62 -3.09 -4.95 7.84
N LEU A 63 -2.80 -4.00 6.97
CA LEU A 63 -2.13 -2.74 7.29
C LEU A 63 -2.92 -1.60 6.64
N SER A 64 -3.27 -0.59 7.44
CA SER A 64 -3.91 0.63 6.96
C SER A 64 -3.01 1.82 7.27
N ILE A 65 -2.78 2.66 6.27
CA ILE A 65 -1.98 3.88 6.37
C ILE A 65 -2.92 5.01 5.99
N ILE A 66 -3.29 5.80 6.97
CA ILE A 66 -4.16 6.97 6.79
C ILE A 66 -3.26 8.20 6.66
N GLU A 67 -3.51 8.99 5.63
CA GLU A 67 -2.75 10.20 5.31
C GLU A 67 -1.24 9.97 5.22
N THR A 68 -0.85 9.21 4.19
CA THR A 68 0.54 8.84 3.90
C THR A 68 1.49 10.04 4.03
N MET A 69 2.57 9.87 4.80
CA MET A 69 3.56 10.92 5.07
C MET A 69 4.69 10.98 4.03
N HIS A 70 5.08 9.83 3.48
CA HIS A 70 6.23 9.70 2.59
C HIS A 70 5.90 8.87 1.35
N PRO A 71 6.41 9.24 0.16
CA PRO A 71 6.19 8.46 -1.06
C PRO A 71 6.83 7.07 -1.02
N ARG A 72 7.92 6.91 -0.26
CA ARG A 72 8.66 5.65 -0.10
C ARG A 72 8.50 5.19 1.34
N MET A 73 7.98 3.98 1.52
CA MET A 73 7.68 3.43 2.84
C MET A 73 8.11 1.98 2.95
N GLU A 74 8.49 1.61 4.17
CA GLU A 74 8.87 0.26 4.53
C GLU A 74 8.15 -0.14 5.82
N PHE A 75 7.50 -1.31 5.81
CA PHE A 75 6.72 -1.83 6.93
C PHE A 75 7.03 -3.30 7.19
N THR A 76 6.70 -3.76 8.40
CA THR A 76 6.70 -5.19 8.75
C THR A 76 5.28 -5.62 9.05
N MET A 77 4.74 -6.55 8.26
CA MET A 77 3.44 -7.17 8.53
C MET A 77 3.64 -8.52 9.23
N HIS A 78 2.74 -8.84 10.16
CA HIS A 78 2.79 -10.07 10.94
C HIS A 78 1.65 -10.98 10.50
N ILE A 79 1.97 -12.21 10.10
CA ILE A 79 1.00 -13.23 9.69
C ILE A 79 0.31 -13.76 10.95
N ARG A 80 -1.02 -13.80 10.94
CA ARG A 80 -1.85 -14.27 12.06
C ARG A 80 -2.93 -15.22 11.59
N GLY A 81 -3.48 -16.01 12.51
CA GLY A 81 -4.65 -16.87 12.25
C GLY A 81 -4.35 -18.16 11.48
N VAL A 82 -3.07 -18.52 11.33
CA VAL A 82 -2.59 -19.76 10.71
C VAL A 82 -1.70 -20.53 11.71
N SER A 83 -1.71 -21.86 11.65
CA SER A 83 -0.85 -22.72 12.48
C SER A 83 0.56 -22.90 11.93
N ASP A 84 0.72 -22.76 10.61
CA ASP A 84 1.98 -22.87 9.89
C ASP A 84 2.08 -21.72 8.87
N PRO A 85 3.11 -20.86 8.89
CA PRO A 85 3.23 -19.74 7.97
C PRO A 85 3.73 -20.14 6.57
N THR A 86 4.19 -21.38 6.35
CA THR A 86 4.59 -21.85 5.01
C THR A 86 3.37 -21.98 4.08
N GLY A 87 3.53 -21.58 2.82
CA GLY A 87 2.51 -21.66 1.78
C GLY A 87 2.45 -20.45 0.85
N ASP A 88 1.39 -20.42 0.03
CA ASP A 88 1.13 -19.35 -0.94
C ASP A 88 0.21 -18.27 -0.36
N TYR A 89 0.56 -17.02 -0.67
CA TYR A 89 -0.14 -15.82 -0.23
C TYR A 89 -0.37 -14.89 -1.41
N ARG A 90 -1.44 -14.09 -1.30
CA ARG A 90 -1.77 -13.00 -2.21
C ARG A 90 -1.74 -11.70 -1.44
N VAL A 91 -0.96 -10.74 -1.91
CA VAL A 91 -0.85 -9.42 -1.26
C VAL A 91 -1.45 -8.38 -2.18
N SER A 92 -2.49 -7.70 -1.70
CA SER A 92 -3.18 -6.63 -2.41
C SER A 92 -2.93 -5.30 -1.71
N ALA A 93 -2.49 -4.28 -2.45
CA ALA A 93 -2.34 -2.91 -2.00
C ALA A 93 -3.31 -2.01 -2.78
N SER A 94 -4.06 -1.18 -2.05
CA SER A 94 -5.10 -0.30 -2.58
C SER A 94 -4.78 1.13 -2.18
N LEU A 95 -4.70 2.03 -3.15
CA LEU A 95 -4.55 3.46 -2.95
C LEU A 95 -5.89 4.15 -3.13
N TYR A 96 -6.30 4.95 -2.16
CA TYR A 96 -7.56 5.68 -2.20
C TYR A 96 -7.45 7.03 -1.50
N TYR A 97 -8.40 7.90 -1.78
CA TYR A 97 -8.56 9.17 -1.07
C TYR A 97 -9.85 9.11 -0.25
N ARG A 98 -9.84 9.72 0.93
CA ARG A 98 -11.08 9.95 1.67
C ARG A 98 -11.72 11.20 1.06
N ASP A 99 -12.93 11.04 0.54
CA ASP A 99 -13.70 12.20 0.09
C ASP A 99 -14.14 13.01 1.31
N GLU A 100 -14.06 14.34 1.18
CA GLU A 100 -14.65 15.25 2.17
C GLU A 100 -16.17 15.18 2.04
N MET A 101 -16.89 15.12 3.18
CA MET A 101 -18.35 15.24 3.19
C MET A 101 -18.73 16.53 2.48
N LYS A 102 -19.55 16.44 1.42
CA LYS A 102 -20.16 17.62 0.83
C LYS A 102 -21.27 18.11 1.75
N GLU A 103 -21.36 19.42 1.93
CA GLU A 103 -22.40 20.05 2.75
C GLU A 103 -23.79 19.67 2.19
N GLY A 104 -24.54 18.86 2.94
CA GLY A 104 -25.87 18.36 2.55
C GLY A 104 -25.99 16.85 2.32
N GLU A 105 -24.90 16.07 2.45
CA GLU A 105 -24.94 14.60 2.42
C GLU A 105 -24.85 14.04 3.86
N ASP A 106 -25.81 13.21 4.26
CA ASP A 106 -25.86 12.60 5.61
C ASP A 106 -24.82 11.49 5.83
N GLU A 107 -24.24 10.96 4.75
CA GLU A 107 -23.25 9.88 4.77
C GLU A 107 -22.07 10.23 3.85
N PRO A 108 -20.81 10.08 4.28
CA PRO A 108 -19.66 10.36 3.43
C PRO A 108 -19.68 9.38 2.23
N PRO A 109 -19.36 9.86 1.01
CA PRO A 109 -19.28 8.98 -0.13
C PRO A 109 -18.22 7.88 0.10
N PRO A 110 -18.46 6.66 -0.41
CA PRO A 110 -17.53 5.55 -0.23
C PRO A 110 -16.17 5.91 -0.85
N PRO A 111 -15.05 5.55 -0.19
CA PRO A 111 -13.72 5.88 -0.70
C PRO A 111 -13.51 5.29 -2.10
N VAL A 112 -13.12 6.13 -3.05
CA VAL A 112 -12.83 5.71 -4.42
C VAL A 112 -11.40 5.17 -4.49
N GLN A 113 -11.27 3.87 -4.76
CA GLN A 113 -9.99 3.25 -5.09
C GLN A 113 -9.43 3.87 -6.38
N LYS A 114 -8.26 4.51 -6.30
CA LYS A 114 -7.58 5.15 -7.43
C LYS A 114 -6.61 4.24 -8.13
N ASP A 115 -5.92 3.39 -7.37
CA ASP A 115 -4.98 2.42 -7.91
C ASP A 115 -4.94 1.16 -7.04
N ALA A 116 -4.59 0.04 -7.66
CA ALA A 116 -4.48 -1.23 -6.97
C ALA A 116 -3.33 -2.05 -7.55
N ARG A 117 -2.56 -2.69 -6.68
CA ARG A 117 -1.57 -3.67 -7.09
C ARG A 117 -1.72 -4.95 -6.31
N GLU A 118 -1.47 -6.06 -7.00
CA GLU A 118 -1.49 -7.37 -6.40
C GLU A 118 -0.24 -8.15 -6.81
N LEU A 119 0.28 -8.94 -5.88
CA LEU A 119 1.34 -9.89 -6.14
C LEU A 119 1.13 -11.19 -5.39
N LYS A 120 1.77 -12.25 -5.87
CA LYS A 120 1.83 -13.55 -5.20
C LYS A 120 3.15 -13.67 -4.44
N LEU A 121 3.08 -14.24 -3.25
CA LEU A 121 4.21 -14.53 -2.39
C LEU A 121 4.15 -15.99 -1.97
N THR A 122 5.25 -16.72 -2.11
CA THR A 122 5.39 -18.08 -1.57
C THR A 122 6.40 -18.05 -0.43
N ILE A 123 5.98 -18.55 0.74
CA ILE A 123 6.83 -18.73 1.91
C ILE A 123 7.16 -20.21 2.02
N SER A 124 8.44 -20.58 1.88
CA SER A 124 8.93 -21.96 1.96
C SER A 124 9.52 -22.27 3.32
#